data_AF-A0A9D8NVI3-F1
#
_entry.id   AF-A0A9D8NVI3-F1
#
_cell.length_a   1.000
_cell.length_b   1.000
_cell.length_c   1.000
_cell.angle_alpha   90.00
_cell.angle_beta   90.00
_cell.angle_gamma   90.00
#
_symmetry.space_group_name_H-M   'P 1'
#
loop_
_entity.id
_entity.type
_entity.pdbx_description
1 polymer ?
#
loop_
_entity_poly.entity_id
_entity_poly.type
_entity_poly.pdbx_seq_one_letter_code
_entity_poly.pdbx_strand_id
1 'polypeptide(L)'
;MERPRQRFDGLRRDPPKRRGLLPPTSRRGRGRMVPPRRGSAHEHRHGGSLRSPRLRPAEHALCARSRSAASPLPQLDAQRRRASDQARSESPGLRRSAGEPTRGGAALSAPIEGQPAAVRALVRALTRGRVHHAWILHGPFGTGKFTVAMRLARLLLDPGATPEQRRTFTPPTTGEVAALIDAGTHPDLHVVRKELAASSRVRELRERKQTNIPLELVREHMLGGGEAGASSTPPVYRTPLLGHGKVFIVDEAELLDAESQNAMLKTLEEPPERTWILLCTEHEERLIPTVRSRCQRLPFGPLSADAMSRWWSRSGLTADANAKAWIERFACGSPGLATIAVRENLHEVWRSIEPALESTEKGRFDPTLGERLASFVDEYAKRVVKDDEHASKEAANRAGMRLLGAMLGSRVRTMLAETADRRSAAERWLETARAIHDVDDGQRANINLKHLLGNLVAQWGVERTAGAAE
;
A
#
# COMPACT_ATOMS: atom_id res chain seq x y z
N MET A 1 26.24 -38.14 73.54
CA MET A 1 25.00 -38.75 72.98
C MET A 1 25.04 -38.61 71.45
N GLU A 2 24.22 -39.36 70.72
CA GLU A 2 24.55 -39.81 69.34
C GLU A 2 23.68 -39.25 68.20
N ARG A 3 24.34 -39.00 67.04
CA ARG A 3 23.89 -39.23 65.63
C ARG A 3 22.61 -38.54 65.10
N PRO A 4 22.30 -38.67 63.78
CA PRO A 4 23.12 -38.61 62.55
C PRO A 4 22.69 -37.42 61.64
N ARG A 5 23.41 -36.88 60.64
CA ARG A 5 24.38 -37.32 59.60
C ARG A 5 23.82 -38.02 58.34
N GLN A 6 23.78 -37.28 57.21
CA GLN A 6 24.22 -37.64 55.82
C GLN A 6 23.70 -36.60 54.79
N ARG A 7 24.32 -36.32 53.63
CA ARG A 7 25.74 -36.34 53.20
C ARG A 7 25.88 -35.41 51.96
N PHE A 8 27.07 -34.88 51.70
CA PHE A 8 27.42 -34.06 50.51
C PHE A 8 28.20 -34.90 49.47
N ASP A 9 28.21 -34.49 48.20
CA ASP A 9 29.41 -34.55 47.34
C ASP A 9 29.30 -33.72 46.04
N GLY A 10 30.44 -33.36 45.43
CA GLY A 10 30.53 -32.71 44.11
C GLY A 10 31.81 -31.88 43.88
N LEU A 11 32.33 -31.83 42.64
CA LEU A 11 33.49 -31.00 42.23
C LEU A 11 33.54 -30.73 40.69
N ARG A 12 34.54 -29.97 40.17
CA ARG A 12 34.54 -29.28 38.86
C ARG A 12 35.80 -29.54 37.97
N ARG A 13 35.79 -28.96 36.74
CA ARG A 13 36.92 -28.60 35.81
C ARG A 13 37.41 -29.72 34.85
N ASP A 14 37.93 -29.49 33.62
CA ASP A 14 38.08 -28.28 32.74
C ASP A 14 38.29 -28.69 31.22
N PRO A 15 38.54 -27.80 30.21
CA PRO A 15 38.18 -28.03 28.79
C PRO A 15 39.33 -28.24 27.75
N PRO A 16 39.01 -28.51 26.45
CA PRO A 16 39.97 -28.53 25.32
C PRO A 16 39.74 -27.46 24.19
N LYS A 17 40.59 -27.46 23.15
CA LYS A 17 40.71 -26.42 22.07
C LYS A 17 40.61 -26.99 20.61
N ARG A 18 40.79 -26.11 19.60
CA ARG A 18 40.61 -26.30 18.12
C ARG A 18 41.70 -27.12 17.37
N ARG A 19 41.41 -27.44 16.08
CA ARG A 19 42.21 -28.05 14.96
C ARG A 19 42.03 -29.59 14.82
N GLY A 20 42.10 -30.24 13.64
CA GLY A 20 42.11 -29.79 12.23
C GLY A 20 42.73 -30.81 11.22
N LEU A 21 42.31 -30.79 9.94
CA LEU A 21 42.90 -31.44 8.73
C LEU A 21 42.64 -32.95 8.39
N LEU A 22 42.82 -33.29 7.10
CA LEU A 22 42.72 -34.59 6.36
C LEU A 22 44.14 -35.21 6.14
N PRO A 23 44.41 -36.38 5.46
CA PRO A 23 43.64 -37.26 4.53
C PRO A 23 43.81 -38.79 4.91
N PRO A 24 44.12 -39.86 4.08
CA PRO A 24 44.00 -40.14 2.62
C PRO A 24 43.56 -41.58 2.13
N THR A 25 42.98 -41.64 0.91
CA THR A 25 43.12 -42.68 -0.18
C THR A 25 42.59 -44.15 -0.15
N SER A 26 42.14 -44.56 -1.37
CA SER A 26 42.05 -45.93 -1.96
C SER A 26 40.73 -46.72 -1.73
N ARG A 27 40.25 -47.62 -2.64
CA ARG A 27 40.77 -48.12 -3.94
C ARG A 27 39.66 -48.78 -4.82
N ARG A 28 39.76 -48.68 -6.17
CA ARG A 28 38.99 -49.40 -7.24
C ARG A 28 37.49 -49.01 -7.41
N GLY A 29 36.90 -48.96 -8.62
CA GLY A 29 37.50 -48.91 -9.97
C GLY A 29 36.56 -49.24 -11.16
N ARG A 30 36.90 -48.70 -12.36
CA ARG A 30 36.38 -48.96 -13.73
C ARG A 30 35.04 -48.31 -14.15
N GLY A 31 35.08 -47.60 -15.29
CA GLY A 31 33.92 -47.10 -16.06
C GLY A 31 34.32 -46.02 -17.07
N ARG A 32 34.18 -46.27 -18.39
CA ARG A 32 34.28 -45.26 -19.48
C ARG A 32 32.88 -44.61 -19.66
N MET A 33 32.66 -43.45 -20.30
CA MET A 33 33.23 -42.96 -21.57
C MET A 33 33.19 -41.42 -21.70
N VAL A 34 33.51 -40.87 -22.88
CA VAL A 34 33.95 -39.48 -23.14
C VAL A 34 32.88 -38.62 -23.85
N PRO A 35 32.76 -37.30 -23.57
CA PRO A 35 31.80 -36.40 -24.22
C PRO A 35 32.25 -35.88 -25.61
N PRO A 36 31.31 -35.44 -26.48
CA PRO A 36 31.64 -34.81 -27.75
C PRO A 36 32.21 -33.38 -27.58
N ARG A 37 33.12 -33.00 -28.47
CA ARG A 37 33.72 -31.64 -28.55
C ARG A 37 32.96 -30.74 -29.52
N ARG A 38 33.19 -29.42 -29.39
CA ARG A 38 32.86 -28.41 -30.41
C ARG A 38 33.57 -28.71 -31.74
N GLY A 39 32.94 -28.35 -32.86
CA GLY A 39 33.61 -28.28 -34.16
C GLY A 39 32.69 -27.86 -35.30
N SER A 40 32.82 -26.63 -35.79
CA SER A 40 32.45 -26.20 -37.14
C SER A 40 33.36 -25.03 -37.54
N ALA A 41 33.74 -24.98 -38.81
CA ALA A 41 34.73 -24.03 -39.34
C ALA A 41 34.11 -23.11 -40.42
N HIS A 42 34.92 -22.17 -40.92
CA HIS A 42 34.60 -21.38 -42.10
C HIS A 42 34.33 -22.26 -43.33
N GLU A 43 33.46 -21.80 -44.23
CA GLU A 43 33.93 -21.43 -45.58
C GLU A 43 33.03 -20.40 -46.27
N HIS A 44 33.21 -20.16 -47.58
CA HIS A 44 33.08 -18.83 -48.17
C HIS A 44 32.35 -18.77 -49.53
N ARG A 45 31.78 -17.58 -49.81
CA ARG A 45 31.56 -16.92 -51.14
C ARG A 45 30.34 -17.26 -52.01
N HIS A 46 30.09 -16.27 -52.89
CA HIS A 46 29.12 -16.16 -54.00
C HIS A 46 27.65 -15.92 -53.63
N GLY A 47 26.89 -15.04 -54.30
CA GLY A 47 27.32 -14.01 -55.28
C GLY A 47 26.25 -13.69 -56.35
N GLY A 48 25.81 -12.42 -56.42
CA GLY A 48 24.69 -11.97 -57.29
C GLY A 48 23.43 -11.71 -56.45
N SER A 49 22.76 -10.56 -56.43
CA SER A 49 22.52 -9.48 -57.42
C SER A 49 21.53 -9.88 -58.53
N LEU A 50 20.28 -9.38 -58.45
CA LEU A 50 19.80 -8.27 -59.31
C LEU A 50 18.33 -7.86 -59.01
N ARG A 51 18.09 -6.54 -59.05
CA ARG A 51 16.86 -5.82 -59.47
C ARG A 51 15.48 -6.18 -58.87
N SER A 52 14.97 -5.25 -58.06
CA SER A 52 13.54 -4.92 -58.01
C SER A 52 13.09 -4.14 -59.27
N PRO A 53 11.79 -4.07 -59.55
CA PRO A 53 11.16 -2.91 -60.18
C PRO A 53 10.23 -2.17 -59.20
N ARG A 54 10.30 -0.83 -59.20
CA ARG A 54 9.23 0.04 -58.67
C ARG A 54 8.44 0.60 -59.85
N LEU A 55 7.11 0.66 -59.75
CA LEU A 55 6.30 1.59 -60.52
C LEU A 55 5.26 2.28 -59.61
N ARG A 56 5.06 3.56 -59.88
CA ARG A 56 3.95 4.44 -59.46
C ARG A 56 3.57 5.26 -60.73
N PRO A 57 2.63 6.20 -60.63
CA PRO A 57 1.19 5.99 -60.56
C PRO A 57 0.53 6.48 -61.86
N ALA A 58 -0.80 6.44 -61.94
CA ALA A 58 -1.55 7.20 -62.93
C ALA A 58 -2.79 7.80 -62.27
N GLU A 59 -3.05 9.08 -62.54
CA GLU A 59 -4.26 9.81 -62.14
C GLU A 59 -5.18 9.92 -63.37
N HIS A 60 -6.51 9.99 -63.18
CA HIS A 60 -7.36 11.09 -63.69
C HIS A 60 -8.88 10.80 -63.57
N ALA A 61 -9.64 11.91 -63.46
CA ALA A 61 -11.02 12.11 -63.94
C ALA A 61 -12.18 11.21 -63.42
N LEU A 62 -12.87 11.74 -62.39
CA LEU A 62 -14.28 12.17 -62.46
C LEU A 62 -15.25 11.44 -63.44
N CYS A 63 -16.25 10.77 -62.89
CA CYS A 63 -17.65 10.87 -63.36
C CYS A 63 -18.62 10.61 -62.20
N ALA A 64 -19.87 11.09 -62.28
CA ALA A 64 -20.82 11.05 -61.17
C ALA A 64 -22.25 10.69 -61.62
N ARG A 65 -22.95 9.86 -60.84
CA ARG A 65 -24.34 10.06 -60.32
C ARG A 65 -24.98 8.78 -59.77
N SER A 66 -25.56 8.88 -58.56
CA SER A 66 -26.63 8.02 -58.00
C SER A 66 -26.25 6.53 -57.74
N ARG A 67 -26.81 5.82 -56.74
CA ARG A 67 -28.11 5.97 -56.04
C ARG A 67 -28.03 5.64 -54.54
N SER A 68 -29.02 6.13 -53.81
CA SER A 68 -29.62 5.62 -52.56
C SER A 68 -29.10 4.28 -51.99
N ALA A 69 -28.62 4.33 -50.75
CA ALA A 69 -28.76 3.26 -49.75
C ALA A 69 -28.97 3.90 -48.37
N ALA A 70 -29.96 3.42 -47.60
CA ALA A 70 -30.26 3.95 -46.26
C ALA A 70 -29.33 3.36 -45.18
N SER A 71 -29.10 4.09 -44.09
CA SER A 71 -28.36 3.62 -42.91
C SER A 71 -29.30 3.09 -41.82
N PRO A 72 -29.13 1.84 -41.35
CA PRO A 72 -29.83 1.37 -40.16
C PRO A 72 -28.91 0.59 -39.19
N LEU A 73 -28.35 1.25 -38.17
CA LEU A 73 -27.80 0.55 -36.99
C LEU A 73 -28.11 1.27 -35.66
N PRO A 74 -29.35 1.20 -35.14
CA PRO A 74 -29.68 1.58 -33.76
C PRO A 74 -29.05 0.64 -32.69
N GLN A 75 -28.47 -0.48 -33.12
CA GLN A 75 -28.11 -1.60 -32.25
C GLN A 75 -26.84 -1.35 -31.42
N LEU A 76 -25.86 -0.59 -31.92
CA LEU A 76 -24.63 -0.28 -31.18
C LEU A 76 -24.88 0.64 -29.98
N ASP A 77 -25.76 1.64 -30.11
CA ASP A 77 -26.16 2.48 -28.98
C ASP A 77 -27.06 1.74 -28.00
N ALA A 78 -27.91 0.82 -28.47
CA ALA A 78 -28.69 -0.06 -27.60
C ALA A 78 -27.78 -1.01 -26.80
N GLN A 79 -26.72 -1.55 -27.42
CA GLN A 79 -25.71 -2.37 -26.73
C GLN A 79 -24.87 -1.54 -25.76
N ARG A 80 -24.42 -0.34 -26.13
CA ARG A 80 -23.73 0.59 -25.21
C ARG A 80 -24.58 0.92 -23.98
N ARG A 81 -25.86 1.25 -24.18
CA ARG A 81 -26.81 1.55 -23.09
C ARG A 81 -27.02 0.34 -22.19
N ARG A 82 -27.33 -0.84 -22.75
CA ARG A 82 -27.49 -2.07 -21.96
C ARG A 82 -26.21 -2.47 -21.21
N ALA A 83 -25.04 -2.33 -21.83
CA ALA A 83 -23.76 -2.56 -21.15
C ALA A 83 -23.52 -1.56 -20.01
N SER A 84 -23.85 -0.28 -20.20
CA SER A 84 -23.76 0.73 -19.13
C SER A 84 -24.78 0.51 -18.01
N ASP A 85 -25.99 0.03 -18.32
CA ASP A 85 -27.03 -0.24 -17.32
C ASP A 85 -26.76 -1.55 -16.56
N GLN A 86 -26.21 -2.59 -17.22
CA GLN A 86 -25.69 -3.78 -16.54
C GLN A 86 -24.46 -3.45 -15.69
N ALA A 87 -23.54 -2.61 -16.17
CA ALA A 87 -22.43 -2.12 -15.35
C ALA A 87 -22.93 -1.30 -14.14
N ARG A 88 -24.02 -0.54 -14.28
CA ARG A 88 -24.68 0.16 -13.17
C ARG A 88 -25.37 -0.77 -12.17
N SER A 89 -25.94 -1.90 -12.61
CA SER A 89 -26.57 -2.87 -11.71
C SER A 89 -25.59 -3.85 -11.05
N GLU A 90 -24.44 -4.12 -11.69
CA GLU A 90 -23.43 -5.08 -11.20
C GLU A 90 -22.23 -4.43 -10.47
N SER A 91 -22.13 -3.09 -10.46
CA SER A 91 -21.14 -2.38 -9.63
C SER A 91 -21.72 -2.09 -8.25
N PRO A 92 -21.19 -2.68 -7.16
CA PRO A 92 -21.40 -2.10 -5.84
C PRO A 92 -20.73 -0.72 -5.86
N GLY A 93 -21.54 0.34 -5.78
CA GLY A 93 -21.01 1.71 -5.78
C GLY A 93 -19.95 1.85 -4.69
N LEU A 94 -18.82 2.49 -5.02
CA LEU A 94 -17.62 2.55 -4.18
C LEU A 94 -17.85 3.37 -2.90
N ARG A 95 -18.60 2.80 -1.96
CA ARG A 95 -19.02 3.45 -0.71
C ARG A 95 -17.80 3.80 0.13
N ARG A 96 -17.94 4.90 0.86
CA ARG A 96 -16.87 5.51 1.64
C ARG A 96 -16.73 4.72 2.93
N SER A 97 -15.59 4.08 3.14
CA SER A 97 -15.30 3.53 4.45
C SER A 97 -15.10 4.69 5.45
N ALA A 98 -15.66 4.53 6.65
CA ALA A 98 -15.54 5.51 7.72
C ALA A 98 -14.08 5.61 8.19
N GLY A 99 -13.30 6.47 7.51
CA GLY A 99 -11.85 6.55 7.69
C GLY A 99 -11.13 7.40 6.63
N GLU A 100 -11.64 7.51 5.40
CA GLU A 100 -10.96 8.26 4.33
C GLU A 100 -11.24 9.78 4.38
N PRO A 101 -10.26 10.65 4.04
CA PRO A 101 -10.52 12.06 3.75
C PRO A 101 -11.51 12.25 2.59
N THR A 102 -12.22 13.38 2.56
CA THR A 102 -13.17 13.73 1.49
C THR A 102 -12.48 13.89 0.13
N ARG A 103 -12.39 12.80 -0.64
CA ARG A 103 -11.86 12.75 -2.01
C ARG A 103 -12.84 13.36 -3.04
N GLY A 104 -13.20 14.63 -2.88
CA GLY A 104 -13.80 15.42 -3.97
C GLY A 104 -12.74 15.85 -4.99
N GLY A 105 -13.14 16.19 -6.22
CA GLY A 105 -12.23 16.52 -7.33
C GLY A 105 -11.23 17.66 -7.08
N ALA A 106 -11.46 18.51 -6.07
CA ALA A 106 -10.49 19.48 -5.56
C ALA A 106 -9.17 18.81 -5.07
N ALA A 107 -9.26 17.65 -4.40
CA ALA A 107 -8.08 16.92 -3.94
C ALA A 107 -7.26 16.31 -5.10
N LEU A 108 -7.92 15.99 -6.21
CA LEU A 108 -7.27 15.47 -7.42
C LEU A 108 -6.70 16.57 -8.32
N SER A 109 -6.93 17.85 -8.02
CA SER A 109 -6.38 19.00 -8.77
C SER A 109 -5.35 19.85 -8.01
N ALA A 110 -5.42 19.92 -6.67
CA ALA A 110 -4.47 20.68 -5.84
C ALA A 110 -2.99 20.30 -6.11
N PRO A 111 -2.00 21.20 -5.96
CA PRO A 111 -0.58 20.86 -6.14
C PRO A 111 -0.11 19.72 -5.21
N ILE A 112 0.68 18.79 -5.75
CA ILE A 112 1.31 17.73 -4.94
C ILE A 112 2.55 18.30 -4.22
N GLU A 113 2.38 18.63 -2.94
CA GLU A 113 3.50 19.05 -2.07
C GLU A 113 4.39 17.85 -1.68
N GLY A 114 5.66 18.11 -1.37
CA GLY A 114 6.59 17.13 -0.79
C GLY A 114 7.15 16.02 -1.69
N GLN A 115 6.50 15.67 -2.80
CA GLN A 115 6.88 14.49 -3.62
C GLN A 115 7.52 14.80 -5.00
N PRO A 116 8.50 15.74 -5.12
CA PRO A 116 8.99 16.19 -6.43
C PRO A 116 9.77 15.11 -7.19
N ALA A 117 10.37 14.13 -6.50
CA ALA A 117 11.02 13.00 -7.16
C ALA A 117 10.00 12.10 -7.88
N ALA A 118 8.92 11.73 -7.18
CA ALA A 118 7.84 10.91 -7.72
C ALA A 118 7.12 11.59 -8.89
N VAL A 119 6.73 12.85 -8.73
CA VAL A 119 6.06 13.64 -9.78
C VAL A 119 6.94 13.76 -11.02
N ARG A 120 8.24 14.07 -10.89
CA ARG A 120 9.16 14.14 -12.06
C ARG A 120 9.28 12.82 -12.82
N ALA A 121 9.25 11.67 -12.13
CA ALA A 121 9.31 10.37 -12.78
C ALA A 121 8.02 10.10 -13.59
N LEU A 122 6.84 10.37 -13.02
CA LEU A 122 5.56 10.19 -13.70
C LEU A 122 5.37 11.16 -14.87
N VAL A 123 5.72 12.44 -14.70
CA VAL A 123 5.74 13.44 -15.80
C VAL A 123 6.65 12.97 -16.94
N ARG A 124 7.86 12.48 -16.63
CA ARG A 124 8.79 11.95 -17.64
C ARG A 124 8.23 10.73 -18.38
N ALA A 125 7.47 9.87 -17.70
CA ALA A 125 6.84 8.71 -18.29
C ALA A 125 5.66 9.10 -19.22
N LEU A 126 4.76 9.97 -18.74
CA LEU A 126 3.60 10.50 -19.47
C LEU A 126 4.01 11.28 -20.73
N THR A 127 4.93 12.25 -20.58
CA THR A 127 5.39 13.12 -21.69
C THR A 127 6.15 12.37 -22.79
N ARG A 128 6.71 11.19 -22.49
CA ARG A 128 7.37 10.30 -23.46
C ARG A 128 6.43 9.27 -24.09
N GLY A 129 5.15 9.22 -23.69
CA GLY A 129 4.22 8.17 -24.09
C GLY A 129 4.63 6.76 -23.65
N ARG A 130 5.47 6.65 -22.61
CA ARG A 130 6.07 5.39 -22.14
C ARG A 130 5.89 5.26 -20.63
N VAL A 131 4.63 5.07 -20.22
CA VAL A 131 4.26 4.76 -18.84
C VAL A 131 4.40 3.27 -18.61
N HIS A 132 5.27 2.88 -17.66
CA HIS A 132 5.48 1.48 -17.30
C HIS A 132 4.17 0.84 -16.82
N HIS A 133 3.95 -0.43 -17.14
CA HIS A 133 2.69 -1.12 -16.85
C HIS A 133 2.47 -1.37 -15.35
N ALA A 134 3.54 -1.61 -14.56
CA ALA A 134 3.44 -1.84 -13.12
C ALA A 134 4.30 -0.86 -12.31
N TRP A 135 3.72 -0.28 -11.26
CA TRP A 135 4.40 0.61 -10.32
C TRP A 135 4.15 0.20 -8.87
N ILE A 136 5.15 0.37 -8.02
CA ILE A 136 5.02 0.33 -6.56
C ILE A 136 5.24 1.74 -6.02
N LEU A 137 4.19 2.34 -5.47
CA LEU A 137 4.24 3.61 -4.75
C LEU A 137 4.45 3.27 -3.27
N HIS A 138 5.66 3.48 -2.74
CA HIS A 138 6.06 3.04 -1.40
C HIS A 138 6.50 4.19 -0.51
N GLY A 139 6.21 4.10 0.79
CA GLY A 139 6.59 5.10 1.79
C GLY A 139 5.52 5.30 2.88
N PRO A 140 5.77 6.14 3.89
CA PRO A 140 4.91 6.25 5.08
C PRO A 140 3.43 6.52 4.80
N PHE A 141 2.57 6.20 5.77
CA PHE A 141 1.13 6.47 5.71
C PHE A 141 0.82 7.95 5.43
N GLY A 142 -0.25 8.23 4.68
CA GLY A 142 -0.77 9.58 4.47
C GLY A 142 0.12 10.55 3.66
N THR A 143 1.25 10.09 3.12
CA THR A 143 2.20 10.87 2.28
C THR A 143 1.69 11.22 0.87
N GLY A 144 0.48 10.76 0.49
CA GLY A 144 -0.16 11.09 -0.79
C GLY A 144 -0.09 10.01 -1.87
N LYS A 145 0.41 8.80 -1.57
CA LYS A 145 0.55 7.67 -2.52
C LYS A 145 -0.71 7.44 -3.37
N PHE A 146 -1.84 7.15 -2.72
CA PHE A 146 -3.12 6.91 -3.39
C PHE A 146 -3.61 8.13 -4.19
N THR A 147 -3.43 9.35 -3.67
CA THR A 147 -3.77 10.59 -4.39
C THR A 147 -2.99 10.74 -5.69
N VAL A 148 -1.71 10.35 -5.69
CA VAL A 148 -0.87 10.32 -6.91
C VAL A 148 -1.27 9.17 -7.84
N ALA A 149 -1.64 8.01 -7.32
CA ALA A 149 -2.15 6.90 -8.12
C ALA A 149 -3.46 7.25 -8.85
N MET A 150 -4.45 7.81 -8.13
CA MET A 150 -5.72 8.30 -8.71
C MET A 150 -5.49 9.42 -9.73
N ARG A 151 -4.53 10.31 -9.47
CA ARG A 151 -4.16 11.38 -10.41
C ARG A 151 -3.53 10.85 -11.69
N LEU A 152 -2.63 9.87 -11.57
CA LEU A 152 -2.07 9.16 -12.71
C LEU A 152 -3.16 8.41 -13.49
N ALA A 153 -4.08 7.73 -12.79
CA ALA A 153 -5.20 7.03 -13.41
C ALA A 153 -6.06 7.97 -14.26
N ARG A 154 -6.45 9.13 -13.72
CA ARG A 154 -7.21 10.17 -14.43
C ARG A 154 -6.46 10.72 -15.64
N LEU A 155 -5.14 10.93 -15.54
CA LEU A 155 -4.30 11.34 -16.68
C LEU A 155 -4.12 10.24 -17.74
N LEU A 156 -4.32 8.96 -17.41
CA LEU A 156 -4.23 7.84 -18.36
C LEU A 156 -5.57 7.53 -19.04
N LEU A 157 -6.66 7.61 -18.29
CA LEU A 157 -8.01 7.24 -18.74
C LEU A 157 -8.74 8.39 -19.44
N ASP A 158 -8.41 9.65 -19.16
CA ASP A 158 -9.09 10.81 -19.75
C ASP A 158 -8.51 11.16 -21.14
N PRO A 159 -9.30 11.12 -22.23
CA PRO A 159 -8.85 11.47 -23.56
C PRO A 159 -8.63 12.98 -23.73
N GLY A 160 -9.31 13.81 -22.93
CA GLY A 160 -9.18 15.26 -22.90
C GLY A 160 -7.95 15.74 -22.12
N ALA A 161 -7.22 14.85 -21.43
CA ALA A 161 -6.00 15.22 -20.71
C ALA A 161 -4.90 15.69 -21.70
N THR A 162 -4.74 17.01 -21.77
CA THR A 162 -3.85 17.72 -22.69
C THR A 162 -2.35 17.44 -22.44
N PRO A 163 -1.46 17.73 -23.41
CA PRO A 163 -0.02 17.66 -23.20
C PRO A 163 0.48 18.53 -22.04
N GLU A 164 -0.18 19.65 -21.72
CA GLU A 164 0.20 20.52 -20.60
C GLU A 164 -0.20 19.92 -19.25
N GLN A 165 -1.41 19.37 -19.14
CA GLN A 165 -1.87 18.62 -17.96
C GLN A 165 -0.98 17.41 -17.66
N ARG A 166 -0.45 16.76 -18.70
CA ARG A 166 0.56 15.68 -18.60
C ARG A 166 1.96 16.18 -18.21
N ARG A 167 2.33 17.42 -18.55
CA ARG A 167 3.60 18.08 -18.12
C ARG A 167 3.55 18.56 -16.67
N THR A 168 2.43 19.14 -16.24
CA THR A 168 2.22 19.70 -14.90
C THR A 168 1.73 18.68 -13.87
N PHE A 169 1.44 17.44 -14.30
CA PHE A 169 0.80 16.40 -13.48
C PHE A 169 -0.47 16.91 -12.77
N THR A 170 -1.35 17.52 -13.56
CA THR A 170 -2.62 18.10 -13.11
C THR A 170 -3.73 17.62 -14.04
N PRO A 171 -4.69 16.79 -13.59
CA PRO A 171 -5.67 16.15 -14.46
C PRO A 171 -6.81 17.11 -14.85
N PRO A 172 -7.61 16.77 -15.88
CA PRO A 172 -8.88 17.44 -16.13
C PRO A 172 -9.82 17.33 -14.91
N THR A 173 -10.29 18.47 -14.41
CA THR A 173 -11.26 18.56 -13.30
C THR A 173 -12.71 18.35 -13.76
N THR A 174 -12.97 18.50 -15.06
CA THR A 174 -14.30 18.53 -15.68
C THR A 174 -14.39 17.54 -16.84
N GLY A 175 -15.57 16.97 -17.08
CA GLY A 175 -15.83 16.01 -18.15
C GLY A 175 -16.41 14.69 -17.63
N GLU A 176 -16.66 13.74 -18.52
CA GLU A 176 -17.26 12.44 -18.18
C GLU A 176 -16.32 11.58 -17.33
N VAL A 177 -15.09 11.35 -17.79
CA VAL A 177 -14.07 10.58 -17.04
C VAL A 177 -13.79 11.21 -15.68
N ALA A 178 -13.69 12.54 -15.63
CA ALA A 178 -13.60 13.31 -14.40
C ALA A 178 -14.74 12.99 -13.41
N ALA A 179 -16.00 13.14 -13.85
CA ALA A 179 -17.18 12.91 -13.02
C ALA A 179 -17.31 11.44 -12.58
N LEU A 180 -17.04 10.48 -13.47
CA LEU A 180 -17.07 9.05 -13.16
C LEU A 180 -16.00 8.64 -12.13
N ILE A 181 -14.81 9.23 -12.20
CA ILE A 181 -13.73 8.99 -11.22
C ILE A 181 -14.05 9.65 -9.88
N ASP A 182 -14.57 10.88 -9.86
CA ASP A 182 -14.98 11.58 -8.63
C ASP A 182 -16.22 10.93 -7.97
N ALA A 183 -17.05 10.22 -8.74
CA ALA A 183 -18.15 9.39 -8.23
C ALA A 183 -17.73 7.98 -7.79
N GLY A 184 -16.52 7.52 -8.14
CA GLY A 184 -16.05 6.16 -7.89
C GLY A 184 -16.73 5.08 -8.76
N THR A 185 -17.24 5.44 -9.94
CA THR A 185 -18.02 4.57 -10.85
C THR A 185 -17.42 4.48 -12.26
N HIS A 186 -16.13 4.78 -12.43
CA HIS A 186 -15.45 4.71 -13.72
C HIS A 186 -15.17 3.24 -14.11
N PRO A 187 -15.71 2.71 -15.21
CA PRO A 187 -15.75 1.27 -15.48
C PRO A 187 -14.36 0.63 -15.66
N ASP A 188 -13.40 1.40 -16.17
CA ASP A 188 -12.03 0.97 -16.43
C ASP A 188 -11.04 1.36 -15.31
N LEU A 189 -11.53 1.78 -14.13
CA LEU A 189 -10.74 2.09 -12.95
C LEU A 189 -11.13 1.17 -11.79
N HIS A 190 -10.23 0.26 -11.43
CA HIS A 190 -10.49 -0.75 -10.40
C HIS A 190 -9.61 -0.46 -9.17
N VAL A 191 -10.23 -0.08 -8.05
CA VAL A 191 -9.53 0.17 -6.77
C VAL A 191 -9.71 -1.03 -5.86
N VAL A 192 -8.76 -1.97 -5.89
CA VAL A 192 -8.74 -3.16 -5.03
C VAL A 192 -8.28 -2.77 -3.63
N ARG A 193 -9.12 -3.02 -2.63
CA ARG A 193 -8.88 -2.76 -1.20
C ARG A 193 -9.69 -3.73 -0.35
N LYS A 194 -9.27 -3.95 0.90
CA LYS A 194 -9.85 -4.98 1.80
C LYS A 194 -11.34 -4.78 2.11
N GLU A 195 -11.83 -3.55 2.07
CA GLU A 195 -13.22 -3.18 2.31
C GLU A 195 -14.18 -3.70 1.24
N LEU A 196 -13.70 -3.95 0.01
CA LEU A 196 -14.54 -4.52 -1.07
C LEU A 196 -15.12 -5.89 -0.69
N ALA A 197 -14.50 -6.60 0.26
CA ALA A 197 -14.97 -7.88 0.76
C ALA A 197 -16.42 -7.83 1.27
N ALA A 198 -16.85 -6.71 1.89
CA ALA A 198 -18.24 -6.54 2.34
C ALA A 198 -19.27 -6.58 1.20
N SER A 199 -18.87 -6.11 0.01
CA SER A 199 -19.68 -6.08 -1.21
C SER A 199 -19.39 -7.22 -2.20
N SER A 200 -18.51 -8.16 -1.83
CA SER A 200 -18.12 -9.30 -2.67
C SER A 200 -19.32 -10.19 -3.00
N ARG A 201 -19.30 -10.81 -4.19
CA ARG A 201 -20.22 -11.89 -4.59
C ARG A 201 -20.05 -13.14 -3.73
N VAL A 202 -18.82 -13.42 -3.28
CA VAL A 202 -18.46 -14.57 -2.41
C VAL A 202 -18.93 -14.33 -0.98
N ARG A 203 -19.70 -15.26 -0.40
CA ARG A 203 -20.26 -15.11 0.95
C ARG A 203 -19.15 -15.11 2.02
N GLU A 204 -18.20 -15.99 1.83
CA GLU A 204 -17.03 -16.24 2.68
C GLU A 204 -16.09 -15.03 2.71
N LEU A 205 -16.18 -14.10 1.74
CA LEU A 205 -15.49 -12.81 1.79
C LEU A 205 -16.29 -11.77 2.58
N ARG A 206 -17.62 -11.71 2.41
CA ARG A 206 -18.49 -10.79 3.18
C ARG A 206 -18.43 -11.04 4.69
N GLU A 207 -18.24 -12.29 5.11
CA GLU A 207 -18.16 -12.69 6.52
C GLU A 207 -16.73 -12.55 7.13
N ARG A 208 -15.73 -12.05 6.37
CA ARG A 208 -14.35 -11.88 6.86
C ARG A 208 -14.10 -10.54 7.55
N LYS A 209 -13.19 -10.57 8.52
CA LYS A 209 -12.75 -9.45 9.36
C LYS A 209 -11.97 -8.32 8.64
N GLN A 210 -11.92 -8.31 7.30
CA GLN A 210 -11.25 -7.29 6.47
C GLN A 210 -9.79 -6.97 6.89
N THR A 211 -9.07 -7.93 7.48
CA THR A 211 -7.70 -7.73 8.00
C THR A 211 -6.60 -7.92 6.95
N ASN A 212 -6.94 -8.45 5.78
CA ASN A 212 -6.04 -8.70 4.65
C ASN A 212 -6.81 -8.55 3.32
N ILE A 213 -6.08 -8.52 2.20
CA ILE A 213 -6.62 -8.63 0.84
C ILE A 213 -6.38 -10.08 0.38
N PRO A 214 -7.43 -10.93 0.32
CA PRO A 214 -7.29 -12.35 -0.03
C PRO A 214 -7.40 -12.61 -1.53
N LEU A 215 -6.92 -13.78 -1.97
CA LEU A 215 -6.84 -14.12 -3.40
C LEU A 215 -8.19 -14.02 -4.12
N GLU A 216 -9.28 -14.52 -3.53
CA GLU A 216 -10.61 -14.44 -4.17
C GLU A 216 -11.06 -12.98 -4.44
N LEU A 217 -10.64 -12.02 -3.62
CA LEU A 217 -10.95 -10.60 -3.84
C LEU A 217 -10.13 -10.03 -5.01
N VAL A 218 -8.89 -10.50 -5.18
CA VAL A 218 -8.03 -10.18 -6.33
C VAL A 218 -8.52 -10.89 -7.60
N ARG A 219 -9.09 -12.10 -7.49
CA ARG A 219 -9.77 -12.80 -8.59
C ARG A 219 -11.03 -12.04 -9.02
N GLU A 220 -11.92 -11.71 -8.08
CA GLU A 220 -13.19 -11.01 -8.35
C GLU A 220 -12.96 -9.66 -9.04
N HIS A 221 -12.00 -8.86 -8.57
CA HIS A 221 -11.81 -7.49 -9.06
C HIS A 221 -10.69 -7.29 -10.09
N MET A 222 -9.84 -8.30 -10.35
CA MET A 222 -8.71 -8.17 -11.29
C MET A 222 -8.45 -9.43 -12.15
N LEU A 223 -8.16 -10.57 -11.54
CA LEU A 223 -7.54 -11.73 -12.21
C LEU A 223 -8.52 -12.79 -12.75
N GLY A 224 -9.78 -12.78 -12.32
CA GLY A 224 -10.79 -13.80 -12.62
C GLY A 224 -10.43 -15.21 -12.10
N GLY A 225 -11.23 -16.21 -12.49
CA GLY A 225 -10.89 -17.63 -12.24
C GLY A 225 -11.06 -18.12 -10.80
N GLY A 226 -12.02 -17.56 -10.05
CA GLY A 226 -12.54 -18.13 -8.80
C GLY A 226 -13.76 -19.02 -9.04
N GLU A 227 -14.22 -19.74 -8.01
CA GLU A 227 -15.37 -20.66 -8.13
C GLU A 227 -16.70 -19.93 -8.37
N ALA A 228 -16.82 -18.67 -7.93
CA ALA A 228 -17.99 -17.82 -8.07
C ALA A 228 -18.16 -17.20 -9.49
N GLY A 229 -18.12 -18.03 -10.53
CA GLY A 229 -18.52 -17.63 -11.89
C GLY A 229 -17.64 -18.19 -13.01
N ALA A 230 -17.93 -19.42 -13.46
CA ALA A 230 -17.36 -19.96 -14.68
C ALA A 230 -17.72 -19.10 -15.92
N SER A 231 -16.83 -19.07 -16.92
CA SER A 231 -17.06 -18.44 -18.23
C SER A 231 -17.19 -16.91 -18.26
N SER A 232 -16.44 -16.18 -17.42
CA SER A 232 -16.23 -14.73 -17.59
C SER A 232 -14.76 -14.39 -17.81
N THR A 233 -14.45 -13.63 -18.85
CA THR A 233 -13.10 -13.06 -19.07
C THR A 233 -12.69 -12.23 -17.85
N PRO A 234 -11.48 -12.42 -17.27
CA PRO A 234 -11.00 -11.63 -16.15
C PRO A 234 -11.10 -10.12 -16.37
N PRO A 235 -11.42 -9.30 -15.35
CA PRO A 235 -11.46 -7.84 -15.46
C PRO A 235 -10.23 -7.25 -16.16
N VAL A 236 -9.02 -7.72 -15.84
CA VAL A 236 -7.77 -7.24 -16.45
C VAL A 236 -7.62 -7.57 -17.94
N TYR A 237 -8.19 -8.69 -18.41
CA TYR A 237 -8.15 -9.14 -19.80
C TYR A 237 -9.38 -8.70 -20.64
N ARG A 238 -10.37 -8.02 -20.03
CA ARG A 238 -11.49 -7.40 -20.78
C ARG A 238 -11.02 -6.21 -21.63
N THR A 239 -11.74 -5.95 -22.73
CA THR A 239 -11.58 -4.72 -23.52
C THR A 239 -12.05 -3.51 -22.68
N PRO A 240 -11.34 -2.36 -22.68
CA PRO A 240 -11.77 -1.19 -21.93
C PRO A 240 -13.11 -0.64 -22.45
N LEU A 241 -14.06 -0.35 -21.56
CA LEU A 241 -15.42 0.07 -21.94
C LEU A 241 -15.45 1.47 -22.56
N LEU A 242 -14.57 2.37 -22.09
CA LEU A 242 -14.37 3.71 -22.68
C LEU A 242 -13.19 3.74 -23.68
N GLY A 243 -12.49 2.63 -23.89
CA GLY A 243 -11.50 2.45 -24.98
C GLY A 243 -10.10 3.06 -24.76
N HIS A 244 -9.87 3.79 -23.67
CA HIS A 244 -8.59 4.47 -23.43
C HIS A 244 -7.52 3.58 -22.77
N GLY A 245 -7.94 2.58 -22.01
CA GLY A 245 -7.09 1.67 -21.25
C GLY A 245 -7.77 1.28 -19.93
N LYS A 246 -7.10 0.51 -19.08
CA LYS A 246 -7.59 0.15 -17.73
C LYS A 246 -6.53 0.44 -16.68
N VAL A 247 -6.95 0.89 -15.50
CA VAL A 247 -6.05 1.13 -14.36
C VAL A 247 -6.53 0.36 -13.14
N PHE A 248 -5.65 -0.47 -12.61
CA PHE A 248 -5.83 -1.20 -11.36
C PHE A 248 -4.98 -0.52 -10.29
N ILE A 249 -5.60 -0.06 -9.20
CA ILE A 249 -4.91 0.40 -8.00
C ILE A 249 -5.14 -0.65 -6.92
N VAL A 250 -4.08 -1.20 -6.35
CA VAL A 250 -4.18 -1.96 -5.09
C VAL A 250 -3.71 -1.01 -3.99
N ASP A 251 -4.62 -0.60 -3.10
CA ASP A 251 -4.24 0.19 -1.92
C ASP A 251 -3.94 -0.73 -0.75
N GLU A 252 -3.04 -0.30 0.15
CA GLU A 252 -2.44 -1.14 1.20
C GLU A 252 -1.94 -2.51 0.66
N ALA A 253 -1.18 -2.52 -0.44
CA ALA A 253 -0.75 -3.74 -1.13
C ALA A 253 0.10 -4.71 -0.26
N GLU A 254 0.65 -4.25 0.86
CA GLU A 254 1.27 -5.07 1.91
C GLU A 254 0.29 -5.98 2.67
N LEU A 255 -1.02 -5.81 2.46
CA LEU A 255 -2.09 -6.65 2.98
C LEU A 255 -2.46 -7.78 2.02
N LEU A 256 -1.90 -7.82 0.80
CA LEU A 256 -2.01 -8.97 -0.10
C LEU A 256 -1.33 -10.18 0.54
N ASP A 257 -2.07 -11.28 0.70
CA ASP A 257 -1.46 -12.54 1.13
C ASP A 257 -0.52 -13.13 0.06
N ALA A 258 0.33 -14.07 0.47
CA ALA A 258 1.34 -14.63 -0.41
C ALA A 258 0.75 -15.35 -1.65
N GLU A 259 -0.47 -15.88 -1.56
CA GLU A 259 -1.16 -16.50 -2.70
C GLU A 259 -1.61 -15.43 -3.71
N SER A 260 -2.23 -14.36 -3.22
CA SER A 260 -2.61 -13.17 -3.99
C SER A 260 -1.43 -12.60 -4.77
N GLN A 261 -0.30 -12.38 -4.10
CA GLN A 261 0.90 -11.81 -4.73
C GLN A 261 1.48 -12.73 -5.81
N ASN A 262 1.45 -14.06 -5.61
CA ASN A 262 1.90 -15.01 -6.62
C ASN A 262 0.95 -15.11 -7.83
N ALA A 263 -0.36 -15.05 -7.61
CA ALA A 263 -1.36 -15.08 -8.70
C ALA A 263 -1.21 -13.87 -9.64
N MET A 264 -0.84 -12.69 -9.11
CA MET A 264 -0.62 -11.48 -9.91
C MET A 264 0.60 -11.55 -10.84
N LEU A 265 1.56 -12.46 -10.62
CA LEU A 265 2.87 -12.44 -11.31
C LEU A 265 2.77 -12.50 -12.84
N LYS A 266 1.87 -13.33 -13.40
CA LYS A 266 1.68 -13.44 -14.85
C LYS A 266 1.22 -12.11 -15.45
N THR A 267 0.25 -11.46 -14.82
CA THR A 267 -0.32 -10.19 -15.25
C THR A 267 0.59 -8.99 -14.97
N LEU A 268 1.53 -9.12 -14.02
CA LEU A 268 2.61 -8.15 -13.80
C LEU A 268 3.78 -8.31 -14.79
N GLU A 269 3.85 -9.42 -15.54
CA GLU A 269 4.91 -9.70 -16.51
C GLU A 269 4.42 -9.44 -17.95
N GLU A 270 3.22 -9.92 -18.27
CA GLU A 270 2.56 -9.73 -19.57
C GLU A 270 1.13 -9.15 -19.38
N PRO A 271 1.01 -7.87 -18.95
CA PRO A 271 -0.28 -7.18 -18.90
C PRO A 271 -0.81 -6.86 -20.30
N PRO A 272 -2.14 -6.85 -20.51
CA PRO A 272 -2.74 -6.43 -21.77
C PRO A 272 -2.42 -4.98 -22.14
N GLU A 273 -2.51 -4.66 -23.43
CA GLU A 273 -2.28 -3.30 -23.93
C GLU A 273 -3.07 -2.24 -23.16
N ARG A 274 -2.43 -1.09 -22.89
CA ARG A 274 -2.99 0.04 -22.14
C ARG A 274 -3.58 -0.36 -20.78
N THR A 275 -2.96 -1.34 -20.11
CA THR A 275 -3.30 -1.72 -18.74
C THR A 275 -2.20 -1.30 -17.79
N TRP A 276 -2.55 -0.61 -16.71
CA TRP A 276 -1.61 -0.11 -15.70
C TRP A 276 -2.01 -0.60 -14.31
N ILE A 277 -1.02 -1.01 -13.51
CA ILE A 277 -1.17 -1.60 -12.18
C ILE A 277 -0.35 -0.77 -11.19
N LEU A 278 -1.00 -0.20 -10.18
CA LEU A 278 -0.41 0.73 -9.22
C LEU A 278 -0.58 0.16 -7.80
N LEU A 279 0.50 -0.38 -7.24
CA LEU A 279 0.53 -0.94 -5.90
C LEU A 279 0.92 0.17 -4.92
N CYS A 280 -0.03 0.66 -4.11
CA CYS A 280 0.25 1.64 -3.05
C CYS A 280 0.58 0.88 -1.75
N THR A 281 1.72 1.17 -1.14
CA THR A 281 2.19 0.42 0.04
C THR A 281 3.00 1.27 1.02
N GLU A 282 3.01 0.90 2.30
CA GLU A 282 3.96 1.42 3.29
C GLU A 282 5.16 0.49 3.44
N HIS A 283 4.90 -0.81 3.39
CA HIS A 283 5.83 -1.88 3.73
C HIS A 283 6.27 -2.64 2.47
N GLU A 284 7.14 -2.03 1.66
CA GLU A 284 7.69 -2.62 0.41
C GLU A 284 8.34 -3.99 0.67
N GLU A 285 8.87 -4.22 1.86
CA GLU A 285 9.48 -5.47 2.31
C GLU A 285 8.50 -6.65 2.37
N ARG A 286 7.20 -6.39 2.57
CA ARG A 286 6.12 -7.41 2.56
C ARG A 286 5.70 -7.84 1.15
N LEU A 287 6.13 -7.11 0.12
CA LEU A 287 5.95 -7.53 -1.26
C LEU A 287 7.02 -8.56 -1.64
N ILE A 288 6.62 -9.69 -2.21
CA ILE A 288 7.56 -10.76 -2.59
C ILE A 288 8.56 -10.25 -3.64
N PRO A 289 9.83 -10.72 -3.64
CA PRO A 289 10.86 -10.22 -4.54
C PRO A 289 10.50 -10.28 -6.03
N THR A 290 9.67 -11.26 -6.43
CA THR A 290 9.18 -11.47 -7.80
C THR A 290 8.13 -10.45 -8.25
N VAL A 291 7.37 -9.85 -7.32
CA VAL A 291 6.51 -8.69 -7.59
C VAL A 291 7.37 -7.43 -7.72
N ARG A 292 8.29 -7.23 -6.75
CA ARG A 292 9.19 -6.07 -6.74
C ARG A 292 10.10 -6.00 -7.97
N SER A 293 10.54 -7.13 -8.52
CA SER A 293 11.37 -7.17 -9.74
C SER A 293 10.61 -6.83 -11.02
N ARG A 294 9.28 -6.90 -11.02
CA ARG A 294 8.40 -6.58 -12.17
C ARG A 294 7.85 -5.14 -12.13
N CYS A 295 8.08 -4.38 -11.06
CA CYS A 295 7.47 -3.06 -10.87
C CYS A 295 8.51 -1.92 -10.86
N GLN A 296 8.17 -0.75 -11.42
CA GLN A 296 8.94 0.48 -11.19
C GLN A 296 8.61 1.06 -9.81
N ARG A 297 9.63 1.26 -8.97
CA ARG A 297 9.48 1.74 -7.59
C ARG A 297 9.52 3.27 -7.53
N LEU A 298 8.55 3.84 -6.83
CA LEU A 298 8.30 5.27 -6.72
C LEU A 298 8.26 5.66 -5.23
N PRO A 299 9.34 6.19 -4.65
CA PRO A 299 9.43 6.47 -3.22
C PRO A 299 8.68 7.75 -2.84
N PHE A 300 7.99 7.69 -1.70
CA PHE A 300 7.30 8.80 -1.05
C PHE A 300 7.93 9.09 0.32
N GLY A 301 8.29 10.35 0.55
CA GLY A 301 8.83 10.80 1.85
C GLY A 301 7.79 11.53 2.70
N PRO A 302 8.06 11.73 4.00
CA PRO A 302 7.43 12.81 4.76
C PRO A 302 7.65 14.17 4.10
N LEU A 303 6.66 15.06 4.20
CA LEU A 303 6.79 16.47 3.81
C LEU A 303 7.70 17.21 4.80
N SER A 304 8.49 18.18 4.31
CA SER A 304 9.17 19.17 5.16
C SER A 304 8.15 20.09 5.85
N ALA A 305 8.59 20.83 6.88
CA ALA A 305 7.75 21.82 7.57
C ALA A 305 7.12 22.83 6.59
N ASP A 306 7.90 23.38 5.65
CA ASP A 306 7.38 24.30 4.64
C ASP A 306 6.32 23.66 3.74
N ALA A 307 6.53 22.41 3.33
CA ALA A 307 5.59 21.67 2.49
C ALA A 307 4.31 21.34 3.26
N MET A 308 4.40 20.97 4.54
CA MET A 308 3.25 20.82 5.43
C MET A 308 2.50 22.14 5.63
N SER A 309 3.19 23.26 5.82
CA SER A 309 2.59 24.58 5.99
C SER A 309 1.86 25.05 4.73
N ARG A 310 2.48 24.87 3.54
CA ARG A 310 1.82 25.13 2.25
C ARG A 310 0.66 24.17 1.96
N TRP A 311 0.74 22.91 2.41
CA TRP A 311 -0.38 21.97 2.31
C TRP A 311 -1.53 22.38 3.23
N TRP A 312 -1.26 22.66 4.52
CA TRP A 312 -2.26 23.09 5.50
C TRP A 312 -3.01 24.34 5.04
N SER A 313 -2.27 25.32 4.52
CA SER A 313 -2.83 26.58 3.99
C SER A 313 -3.76 26.39 2.78
N ARG A 314 -3.82 25.19 2.19
CA ARG A 314 -4.70 24.82 1.06
C ARG A 314 -5.61 23.63 1.34
N SER A 315 -5.53 23.00 2.52
CA SER A 315 -6.31 21.80 2.84
C SER A 315 -7.75 22.10 3.28
N GLY A 316 -8.03 23.35 3.67
CA GLY A 316 -9.30 23.75 4.25
C GLY A 316 -9.50 23.30 5.71
N LEU A 317 -8.47 22.70 6.33
CA LEU A 317 -8.54 22.25 7.72
C LEU A 317 -8.41 23.41 8.71
N THR A 318 -9.29 23.41 9.71
CA THR A 318 -9.32 24.38 10.80
C THR A 318 -8.98 23.71 12.13
N ALA A 319 -8.12 24.34 12.91
CA ALA A 319 -7.77 23.97 14.29
C ALA A 319 -7.30 25.24 15.03
N ASP A 320 -7.39 25.27 16.35
CA ASP A 320 -6.76 26.33 17.15
C ASP A 320 -5.22 26.24 17.13
N ALA A 321 -4.53 27.26 17.65
CA ALA A 321 -3.07 27.33 17.61
C ALA A 321 -2.38 26.18 18.37
N ASN A 322 -2.92 25.74 19.50
CA ASN A 322 -2.35 24.66 20.32
C ASN A 322 -2.59 23.31 19.64
N ALA A 323 -3.82 23.07 19.19
CA ALA A 323 -4.17 21.88 18.41
C ALA A 323 -3.31 21.79 17.14
N LYS A 324 -3.20 22.86 16.35
CA LYS A 324 -2.36 22.88 15.15
C LYS A 324 -0.90 22.54 15.48
N ALA A 325 -0.31 23.18 16.49
CA ALA A 325 1.08 22.93 16.88
C ALA A 325 1.30 21.47 17.36
N TRP A 326 0.33 20.85 18.02
CA TRP A 326 0.36 19.43 18.36
C TRP A 326 0.22 18.55 17.11
N ILE A 327 -0.72 18.85 16.21
CA ILE A 327 -0.98 18.10 14.98
C ILE A 327 0.25 18.09 14.06
N GLU A 328 0.97 19.22 13.94
CA GLU A 328 2.20 19.29 13.15
C GLU A 328 3.30 18.35 13.68
N ARG A 329 3.42 18.20 15.01
CA ARG A 329 4.33 17.21 15.63
C ARG A 329 3.83 15.77 15.44
N PHE A 330 2.56 15.50 15.76
CA PHE A 330 1.93 14.18 15.61
C PHE A 330 2.05 13.65 14.18
N ALA A 331 1.74 14.48 13.19
CA ALA A 331 1.66 14.08 11.79
C ALA A 331 3.02 13.77 11.16
N CYS A 332 4.14 14.29 11.69
CA CYS A 332 5.50 14.00 11.22
C CYS A 332 5.65 14.06 9.68
N GLY A 333 5.14 15.14 9.06
CA GLY A 333 5.20 15.31 7.60
C GLY A 333 4.15 14.51 6.80
N SER A 334 3.11 13.98 7.44
CA SER A 334 2.02 13.24 6.79
C SER A 334 0.71 14.05 6.72
N PRO A 335 0.33 14.57 5.53
CA PRO A 335 -1.00 15.13 5.26
C PRO A 335 -2.17 14.25 5.72
N GLY A 336 -2.07 12.92 5.53
CA GLY A 336 -3.11 11.99 5.95
C GLY A 336 -3.28 11.92 7.47
N LEU A 337 -2.17 11.81 8.23
CA LEU A 337 -2.24 11.86 9.70
C LEU A 337 -2.78 13.20 10.20
N ALA A 338 -2.32 14.32 9.64
CA ALA A 338 -2.83 15.65 10.00
C ALA A 338 -4.34 15.79 9.75
N THR A 339 -4.83 15.26 8.63
CA THR A 339 -6.27 15.28 8.29
C THR A 339 -7.10 14.44 9.27
N ILE A 340 -6.62 13.25 9.63
CA ILE A 340 -7.28 12.38 10.61
C ILE A 340 -7.22 12.99 12.02
N ALA A 341 -6.11 13.65 12.39
CA ALA A 341 -5.98 14.32 13.68
C ALA A 341 -7.04 15.40 13.90
N VAL A 342 -7.35 16.18 12.86
CA VAL A 342 -8.45 17.16 12.87
C VAL A 342 -9.81 16.45 12.91
N ARG A 343 -10.06 15.50 11.99
CA ARG A 343 -11.39 14.87 11.85
C ARG A 343 -11.81 14.06 13.08
N GLU A 344 -10.87 13.33 13.70
CA GLU A 344 -11.13 12.48 14.87
C GLU A 344 -10.92 13.22 16.21
N ASN A 345 -10.60 14.52 16.16
CA ASN A 345 -10.23 15.37 17.31
C ASN A 345 -9.15 14.75 18.23
N LEU A 346 -8.07 14.24 17.63
CA LEU A 346 -7.03 13.50 18.37
C LEU A 346 -6.25 14.38 19.38
N HIS A 347 -6.26 15.70 19.22
CA HIS A 347 -5.65 16.61 20.20
C HIS A 347 -6.40 16.57 21.54
N GLU A 348 -7.74 16.58 21.55
CA GLU A 348 -8.50 16.52 22.79
C GLU A 348 -8.42 15.14 23.45
N VAL A 349 -8.41 14.07 22.63
CA VAL A 349 -8.08 12.71 23.10
C VAL A 349 -6.72 12.70 23.79
N TRP A 350 -5.68 13.28 23.15
CA TRP A 350 -4.34 13.34 23.71
C TRP A 350 -4.29 14.09 25.05
N ARG A 351 -4.97 15.24 25.17
CA ARG A 351 -5.05 16.01 26.43
C ARG A 351 -5.65 15.22 27.60
N SER A 352 -6.49 14.21 27.33
CA SER A 352 -7.01 13.30 28.38
C SER A 352 -6.03 12.20 28.81
N ILE A 353 -4.98 11.94 28.02
CA ILE A 353 -4.02 10.83 28.21
C ILE A 353 -2.66 11.36 28.71
N GLU A 354 -2.20 12.49 28.15
CA GLU A 354 -0.88 13.08 28.40
C GLU A 354 -0.53 13.30 29.88
N PRO A 355 -1.42 13.83 30.76
CA PRO A 355 -1.09 14.04 32.17
C PRO A 355 -0.73 12.74 32.93
N ALA A 356 -1.29 11.61 32.52
CA ALA A 356 -1.02 10.31 33.13
C ALA A 356 0.22 9.61 32.54
N LEU A 357 0.53 9.85 31.27
CA LEU A 357 1.85 9.51 30.71
C LEU A 357 2.94 10.28 31.46
N GLU A 358 2.78 11.59 31.61
CA GLU A 358 3.69 12.42 32.41
C GLU A 358 3.80 11.98 33.88
N SER A 359 2.70 11.56 34.51
CA SER A 359 2.72 10.99 35.86
C SER A 359 3.59 9.72 35.92
N THR A 360 3.39 8.81 34.96
CA THR A 360 4.12 7.54 34.86
C THR A 360 5.61 7.77 34.57
N GLU A 361 5.94 8.72 33.70
CA GLU A 361 7.31 9.19 33.40
C GLU A 361 8.01 9.81 34.62
N LYS A 362 7.25 10.34 35.59
CA LYS A 362 7.73 10.88 36.87
C LYS A 362 7.70 9.81 37.98
N GLY A 363 7.64 8.53 37.62
CA GLY A 363 7.62 7.39 38.55
C GLY A 363 6.28 7.13 39.27
N ARG A 364 5.23 7.89 38.95
CA ARG A 364 3.90 7.80 39.57
C ARG A 364 2.94 7.04 38.64
N PHE A 365 3.07 5.72 38.67
CA PHE A 365 2.30 4.78 37.86
C PHE A 365 0.78 4.93 38.06
N ASP A 366 0.03 5.07 36.96
CA ASP A 366 -1.42 5.07 36.96
C ASP A 366 -1.96 3.71 36.45
N PRO A 367 -2.56 2.86 37.31
CA PRO A 367 -3.05 1.54 36.91
C PRO A 367 -4.22 1.59 35.92
N THR A 368 -4.91 2.72 35.79
CA THR A 368 -6.04 2.89 34.86
C THR A 368 -5.60 3.35 33.47
N LEU A 369 -4.34 3.75 33.28
CA LEU A 369 -3.83 4.25 32.01
C LEU A 369 -3.94 3.21 30.89
N GLY A 370 -3.57 1.95 31.15
CA GLY A 370 -3.71 0.85 30.17
C GLY A 370 -5.16 0.61 29.73
N GLU A 371 -6.12 0.86 30.61
CA GLU A 371 -7.54 0.78 30.29
C GLU A 371 -8.02 1.99 29.47
N ARG A 372 -7.64 3.23 29.83
CA ARG A 372 -8.00 4.42 29.03
C ARG A 372 -7.44 4.35 27.61
N LEU A 373 -6.20 3.87 27.45
CA LEU A 373 -5.59 3.62 26.14
C LEU A 373 -6.40 2.59 25.32
N ALA A 374 -6.92 1.53 25.97
CA ALA A 374 -7.76 0.53 25.32
C ALA A 374 -9.16 1.06 24.98
N SER A 375 -9.75 1.89 25.85
CA SER A 375 -11.06 2.52 25.63
C SER A 375 -11.05 3.42 24.39
N PHE A 376 -10.00 4.23 24.19
CA PHE A 376 -9.85 5.03 22.96
C PHE A 376 -9.95 4.16 21.67
N VAL A 377 -9.29 3.00 21.65
CA VAL A 377 -9.28 2.12 20.47
C VAL A 377 -10.65 1.47 20.25
N ASP A 378 -11.34 1.04 21.30
CA ASP A 378 -12.69 0.45 21.20
C ASP A 378 -13.77 1.50 20.88
N GLU A 379 -13.67 2.73 21.41
CA GLU A 379 -14.54 3.86 21.08
C GLU A 379 -14.35 4.32 19.62
N TYR A 380 -13.12 4.42 19.15
CA TYR A 380 -12.81 4.65 17.74
C TYR A 380 -13.43 3.55 16.87
N ALA A 381 -13.25 2.28 17.24
CA ALA A 381 -13.82 1.16 16.50
C ALA A 381 -15.36 1.14 16.51
N LYS A 382 -16.00 1.50 17.63
CA LYS A 382 -17.45 1.70 17.74
C LYS A 382 -17.96 2.82 16.84
N ARG A 383 -17.24 3.95 16.75
CA ARG A 383 -17.59 5.07 15.85
C ARG A 383 -17.55 4.64 14.39
N VAL A 384 -16.43 4.06 13.95
CA VAL A 384 -16.25 3.58 12.56
C VAL A 384 -17.37 2.61 12.12
N VAL A 385 -17.73 1.64 12.96
CA VAL A 385 -18.78 0.64 12.65
C VAL A 385 -20.21 1.22 12.77
N LYS A 386 -20.39 2.31 13.51
CA LYS A 386 -21.67 3.06 13.55
C LYS A 386 -21.86 3.92 12.29
N ASP A 387 -20.76 4.51 11.79
CA ASP A 387 -20.79 5.42 10.65
C ASP A 387 -20.76 4.67 9.29
N ASP A 388 -20.35 3.39 9.28
CA ASP A 388 -20.34 2.49 8.12
C ASP A 388 -20.75 1.06 8.53
N GLU A 389 -21.95 0.63 8.15
CA GLU A 389 -22.52 -0.71 8.44
C GLU A 389 -21.75 -1.86 7.78
N HIS A 390 -20.84 -1.57 6.85
CA HIS A 390 -20.00 -2.55 6.17
C HIS A 390 -18.56 -2.62 6.73
N ALA A 391 -18.21 -1.78 7.70
CA ALA A 391 -16.87 -1.76 8.30
C ALA A 391 -16.67 -2.91 9.30
N SER A 392 -15.56 -3.65 9.17
CA SER A 392 -15.14 -4.62 10.19
C SER A 392 -14.67 -3.94 11.48
N LYS A 393 -15.21 -4.37 12.63
CA LYS A 393 -14.74 -3.88 13.94
C LYS A 393 -13.26 -4.22 14.19
N GLU A 394 -12.75 -5.35 13.71
CA GLU A 394 -11.34 -5.71 13.84
C GLU A 394 -10.43 -4.86 12.95
N ALA A 395 -10.87 -4.51 11.74
CA ALA A 395 -10.15 -3.55 10.90
C ALA A 395 -10.12 -2.16 11.55
N ALA A 396 -11.25 -1.72 12.12
CA ALA A 396 -11.36 -0.46 12.84
C ALA A 396 -10.50 -0.44 14.13
N ASN A 397 -10.43 -1.54 14.89
CA ASN A 397 -9.52 -1.68 16.05
C ASN A 397 -8.03 -1.61 15.63
N ARG A 398 -7.66 -2.18 14.48
CA ARG A 398 -6.30 -2.06 13.94
C ARG A 398 -5.98 -0.62 13.52
N ALA A 399 -6.92 0.09 12.91
CA ALA A 399 -6.77 1.51 12.62
C ALA A 399 -6.70 2.39 13.89
N GLY A 400 -7.53 2.13 14.91
CA GLY A 400 -7.49 2.84 16.20
C GLY A 400 -6.17 2.64 16.94
N MET A 401 -5.67 1.40 17.02
CA MET A 401 -4.35 1.09 17.58
C MET A 401 -3.23 1.80 16.80
N ARG A 402 -3.30 1.82 15.47
CA ARG A 402 -2.34 2.53 14.64
C ARG A 402 -2.27 4.03 14.95
N LEU A 403 -3.42 4.68 15.17
CA LEU A 403 -3.46 6.08 15.60
C LEU A 403 -2.89 6.26 17.01
N LEU A 404 -3.19 5.34 17.93
CA LEU A 404 -2.63 5.34 19.28
C LEU A 404 -1.09 5.22 19.27
N GLY A 405 -0.54 4.26 18.53
CA GLY A 405 0.90 4.09 18.35
C GLY A 405 1.57 5.29 17.69
N ALA A 406 0.89 5.98 16.77
CA ALA A 406 1.37 7.22 16.18
C ALA A 406 1.42 8.40 17.20
N MET A 407 0.43 8.50 18.09
CA MET A 407 0.39 9.50 19.18
C MET A 407 1.48 9.23 20.22
N LEU A 408 1.52 8.02 20.77
CA LEU A 408 2.53 7.59 21.74
C LEU A 408 3.95 7.71 21.15
N GLY A 409 4.14 7.28 19.90
CA GLY A 409 5.39 7.45 19.18
C GLY A 409 5.78 8.92 18.97
N SER A 410 4.81 9.85 18.92
CA SER A 410 5.11 11.29 18.87
C SER A 410 5.66 11.81 20.19
N ARG A 411 5.13 11.36 21.34
CA ARG A 411 5.73 11.64 22.66
C ARG A 411 7.14 11.09 22.73
N VAL A 412 7.34 9.80 22.39
CA VAL A 412 8.67 9.16 22.41
C VAL A 412 9.68 9.87 21.50
N ARG A 413 9.29 10.33 20.30
CA ARG A 413 10.17 11.13 19.43
C ARG A 413 10.57 12.47 20.05
N THR A 414 9.64 13.15 20.72
CA THR A 414 9.93 14.40 21.45
C THR A 414 10.92 14.14 22.59
N MET A 415 10.65 13.12 23.42
CA MET A 415 11.52 12.79 24.54
C MET A 415 12.92 12.33 24.09
N LEU A 416 13.03 11.55 23.01
CA LEU A 416 14.33 11.17 22.44
C LEU A 416 15.18 12.37 22.02
N ALA A 417 14.57 13.45 21.54
CA ALA A 417 15.29 14.68 21.20
C ALA A 417 15.69 15.45 22.46
N GLU A 418 14.80 15.55 23.45
CA GLU A 418 15.05 16.22 24.74
C GLU A 418 16.08 15.48 25.62
N THR A 419 16.27 14.17 25.42
CA THR A 419 17.25 13.34 26.15
C THR A 419 18.42 12.86 25.30
N ALA A 420 18.66 13.43 24.12
CA ALA A 420 19.72 12.99 23.21
C ALA A 420 21.15 13.13 23.79
N ASP A 421 21.31 14.04 24.75
CA ASP A 421 22.53 14.28 25.54
C ASP A 421 22.81 13.17 26.57
N ARG A 422 21.76 12.59 27.15
CA ARG A 422 21.80 11.66 28.28
C ARG A 422 21.54 10.25 27.80
N ARG A 423 22.61 9.57 27.40
CA ARG A 423 22.60 8.19 26.85
C ARG A 423 21.61 7.25 27.54
N SER A 424 21.63 7.14 28.87
CA SER A 424 20.74 6.23 29.61
C SER A 424 19.25 6.58 29.48
N ALA A 425 18.91 7.87 29.43
CA ALA A 425 17.55 8.33 29.20
C ALA A 425 17.11 8.10 27.74
N ALA A 426 18.01 8.35 26.77
CA ALA A 426 17.75 8.02 25.36
C ALA A 426 17.57 6.50 25.15
N GLU A 427 18.39 5.66 25.80
CA GLU A 427 18.27 4.20 25.75
C GLU A 427 16.91 3.73 26.28
N ARG A 428 16.40 4.29 27.39
CA ARG A 428 15.03 4.00 27.89
C ARG A 428 13.95 4.36 26.86
N TRP A 429 14.04 5.52 26.23
CA TRP A 429 13.06 5.92 25.21
C TRP A 429 13.15 5.09 23.93
N LEU A 430 14.32 4.55 23.59
CA LEU A 430 14.48 3.54 22.54
C LEU A 430 13.86 2.19 22.94
N GLU A 431 13.88 1.80 24.22
CA GLU A 431 13.13 0.64 24.71
C GLU A 431 11.62 0.86 24.64
N THR A 432 11.11 2.02 25.06
CA THR A 432 9.67 2.37 24.90
C THR A 432 9.25 2.41 23.42
N ALA A 433 10.13 2.86 22.50
CA ALA A 433 9.86 2.80 21.07
C ALA A 433 9.71 1.36 20.54
N ARG A 434 10.47 0.40 21.09
CA ARG A 434 10.33 -1.04 20.78
C ARG A 434 9.02 -1.59 21.36
N ALA A 435 8.69 -1.27 22.61
CA ALA A 435 7.43 -1.71 23.23
C ALA A 435 6.18 -1.26 22.44
N ILE A 436 6.20 -0.08 21.82
CA ILE A 436 5.13 0.37 20.91
C ILE A 436 5.06 -0.51 19.63
N HIS A 437 6.19 -0.96 19.10
CA HIS A 437 6.26 -1.86 17.94
C HIS A 437 5.80 -3.28 18.29
N ASP A 438 6.19 -3.80 19.46
CA ASP A 438 5.78 -5.11 19.97
C ASP A 438 4.24 -5.21 20.16
N VAL A 439 3.58 -4.08 20.42
CA VAL A 439 2.11 -3.97 20.51
C VAL A 439 1.42 -4.07 19.14
N ASP A 440 2.03 -3.54 18.08
CA ASP A 440 1.54 -3.66 16.70
C ASP A 440 1.64 -5.11 16.20
N ASP A 441 2.77 -5.79 16.43
CA ASP A 441 2.90 -7.23 16.12
C ASP A 441 2.05 -8.12 17.04
N GLY A 442 1.94 -7.78 18.32
CA GLY A 442 1.00 -8.45 19.24
C GLY A 442 -0.47 -8.34 18.80
N GLN A 443 -0.87 -7.19 18.24
CA GLN A 443 -2.21 -7.02 17.67
C GLN A 443 -2.39 -7.83 16.37
N ARG A 444 -1.33 -7.99 15.55
CA ARG A 444 -1.36 -8.88 14.37
C ARG A 444 -1.54 -10.35 14.77
N ALA A 445 -0.90 -10.77 15.85
CA ALA A 445 -1.07 -12.06 16.51
C ALA A 445 -2.42 -12.22 17.25
N ASN A 446 -3.30 -11.21 17.20
CA ASN A 446 -4.61 -11.17 17.86
C ASN A 446 -4.57 -11.32 19.39
N ILE A 447 -3.49 -10.87 20.04
CA ILE A 447 -3.39 -10.81 21.51
C ILE A 447 -4.38 -9.77 22.05
N ASN A 448 -4.91 -10.01 23.25
CA ASN A 448 -5.90 -9.12 23.88
C ASN A 448 -5.36 -7.69 24.07
N LEU A 449 -6.13 -6.71 23.57
CA LEU A 449 -5.84 -5.28 23.61
C LEU A 449 -5.46 -4.75 25.00
N LYS A 450 -6.19 -5.14 26.06
CA LYS A 450 -5.92 -4.66 27.43
C LYS A 450 -4.61 -5.21 27.98
N HIS A 451 -4.23 -6.44 27.62
CA HIS A 451 -2.94 -7.01 28.03
C HIS A 451 -1.76 -6.37 27.28
N LEU A 452 -1.90 -6.11 25.97
CA LEU A 452 -0.88 -5.40 25.19
C LEU A 452 -0.63 -3.99 25.75
N LEU A 453 -1.70 -3.22 25.99
CA LEU A 453 -1.58 -1.84 26.47
C LEU A 453 -1.20 -1.75 27.96
N GLY A 454 -1.62 -2.71 28.79
CA GLY A 454 -1.10 -2.85 30.16
C GLY A 454 0.41 -3.13 30.19
N ASN A 455 0.90 -4.04 29.34
CA ASN A 455 2.32 -4.34 29.22
C ASN A 455 3.13 -3.17 28.64
N LEU A 456 2.55 -2.37 27.73
CA LEU A 456 3.17 -1.14 27.23
C LEU A 456 3.32 -0.09 28.33
N VAL A 457 2.27 0.11 29.13
CA VAL A 457 2.28 1.06 30.26
C VAL A 457 3.26 0.62 31.35
N ALA A 458 3.36 -0.68 31.64
CA ALA A 458 4.38 -1.23 32.54
C ALA A 458 5.84 -1.08 32.01
N GLN A 459 6.02 -0.75 30.73
CA GLN A 459 7.31 -0.44 30.10
C GLN A 459 7.46 1.06 29.77
N TRP A 460 6.50 1.90 30.14
CA TRP A 460 6.50 3.32 29.79
C TRP A 460 7.37 4.13 30.75
N GLY A 461 8.53 4.61 30.27
CA GLY A 461 9.38 5.55 31.02
C GLY A 461 10.04 5.00 32.29
N VAL A 462 9.78 3.75 32.68
CA VAL A 462 10.29 3.14 33.92
C VAL A 462 11.82 3.20 33.96
N GLU A 463 12.36 3.85 34.99
CA GLU A 463 13.78 3.75 35.30
C GLU A 463 14.09 2.34 35.80
N ARG A 464 14.55 1.47 34.89
CA ARG A 464 15.25 0.23 35.27
C ARG A 464 16.49 0.61 36.07
N THR A 465 16.39 0.55 37.39
CA THR A 465 17.51 0.74 38.31
C THR A 465 18.60 -0.27 37.98
N ALA A 466 19.76 0.20 37.53
CA ALA A 466 20.94 -0.62 37.32
C ALA A 466 21.54 -1.02 38.68
N GLY A 467 20.89 -1.98 39.34
CA GLY A 467 21.11 -2.30 40.75
C GLY A 467 20.26 -3.48 41.23
N ALA A 468 20.42 -4.63 40.59
CA ALA A 468 19.88 -5.93 41.03
C ALA A 468 20.83 -7.06 40.61
N ALA A 469 22.12 -6.88 40.93
CA ALA A 469 23.22 -7.77 40.55
C ALA A 469 24.32 -7.75 41.63
N GLU A 470 23.93 -8.07 42.86
CA GLU A 470 24.80 -8.58 43.94
C GLU A 470 24.18 -9.87 44.49
#